data_AF-A0A2A5B822-F1
#
_entry.id   AF-A0A2A5B822-F1
#
_cell.length_a   1.000
_cell.length_b   1.000
_cell.length_c   1.000
_cell.angle_alpha   90.00
_cell.angle_beta   90.00
_cell.angle_gamma   90.00
#
_symmetry.space_group_name_H-M   'P 1'
#
loop_
_entity.id
_entity.type
_entity.pdbx_description
1 polymer ?
#
loop_
_entity_poly.entity_id
_entity_poly.type
_entity_poly.pdbx_seq_one_letter_code
_entity_poly.pdbx_strand_id
1 'polypeptide(L)'
;MKNTFLILFILVGILAKAQDTLTILTYNILNYPASNSTKADTLKPIIQYIKPDIFMITELTSSSGVTTILNDALNVDGVTSYQQAIYFNGPDTDNMLFYNTDKLVLYSQFEIATTLRNISEYVLYYNVPGMTAASDTVFLYCYMAHLKASTGSTNEQQRNQEAVTLKNYMDSRTNIENVILGGDFNLYTSAEAAYNTILNGGNVALLDPISSPGNWNNNAAFANIHTQSTRSGSLGDGGAFGGMDDRFDFIFFTNDLLTGSNKLTYVANSYDAVGNDGNHFNKSINESPTNTSAPANVIDALYIMSDHLPIIIKAYLPASVGLQEVNTNAEWEGFYHSGEFKFKSNKTENQIDVYVYDVLGKTIQTATYKNIKKFQFQIKNMKQGLYFVKVVSSSQYKSFKLFRH
;
A
#
# COMPACT_ATOMS: atom_id res chain seq x y z
N MET A 1 49.98 -26.54 -36.94
CA MET A 1 48.68 -26.80 -36.28
C MET A 1 48.59 -25.91 -35.05
N LYS A 2 47.87 -24.79 -35.14
CA LYS A 2 47.49 -23.97 -33.98
C LYS A 2 45.99 -23.72 -34.11
N ASN A 3 45.21 -24.53 -33.39
CA ASN A 3 43.76 -24.36 -33.30
C ASN A 3 43.49 -23.18 -32.38
N THR A 4 43.10 -22.05 -32.94
CA THR A 4 42.59 -20.91 -32.17
C THR A 4 41.11 -21.18 -31.89
N PHE A 5 40.80 -21.64 -30.68
CA PHE A 5 39.43 -21.76 -30.19
C PHE A 5 38.91 -20.36 -29.87
N LEU A 6 38.00 -19.84 -30.68
CA LEU A 6 37.25 -18.61 -30.38
C LEU A 6 36.07 -18.99 -29.47
N ILE A 7 36.18 -18.68 -28.18
CA ILE A 7 35.08 -18.85 -27.22
C ILE A 7 34.15 -17.64 -27.39
N LEU A 8 32.99 -17.88 -28.00
CA LEU A 8 31.90 -16.91 -28.09
C LEU A 8 31.19 -16.86 -26.73
N PHE A 9 31.48 -15.83 -25.93
CA PHE A 9 30.72 -15.50 -24.73
C PHE A 9 29.35 -14.96 -25.16
N ILE A 10 28.32 -15.81 -25.13
CA ILE A 10 26.92 -15.39 -25.24
C ILE A 10 26.57 -14.76 -23.88
N LEU A 11 26.55 -13.43 -23.83
CA LEU A 11 25.93 -12.69 -22.73
C LEU A 11 24.41 -12.93 -22.82
N VAL A 12 23.91 -13.91 -22.07
CA VAL A 12 22.48 -13.97 -21.74
C VAL A 12 22.25 -12.87 -20.72
N GLY A 13 21.89 -11.68 -21.20
CA GLY A 13 21.36 -10.63 -20.35
C GLY A 13 20.04 -11.11 -19.76
N ILE A 14 20.08 -11.64 -18.54
CA ILE A 14 18.88 -11.85 -17.74
C ILE A 14 18.33 -10.45 -17.47
N LEU A 15 17.22 -10.10 -18.12
CA LEU A 15 16.41 -8.94 -17.77
C LEU A 15 15.86 -9.20 -16.36
N ALA A 16 16.64 -8.86 -15.33
CA ALA A 16 16.12 -8.71 -13.98
C ALA A 16 15.10 -7.57 -14.05
N LYS A 17 13.80 -7.91 -14.00
CA LYS A 17 12.77 -6.89 -13.80
C LYS A 17 12.95 -6.34 -12.40
N ALA A 18 13.15 -5.03 -12.31
CA ALA A 18 13.35 -4.35 -11.04
C ALA A 18 12.14 -4.57 -10.13
N GLN A 19 12.40 -4.94 -8.87
CA GLN A 19 11.43 -4.82 -7.79
C GLN A 19 11.27 -3.33 -7.51
N ASP A 20 10.04 -2.83 -7.45
CA ASP A 20 9.78 -1.46 -7.01
C ASP A 20 9.61 -1.41 -5.49
N THR A 21 9.94 -0.28 -4.88
CA THR A 21 9.82 -0.05 -3.44
C THR A 21 9.02 1.23 -3.22
N LEU A 22 8.05 1.16 -2.32
CA LEU A 22 7.32 2.30 -1.80
C LEU A 22 7.94 2.73 -0.48
N THR A 23 8.27 4.01 -0.36
CA THR A 23 8.56 4.64 0.94
C THR A 23 7.27 5.25 1.47
N ILE A 24 6.80 4.79 2.63
CA ILE A 24 5.61 5.31 3.31
C ILE A 24 6.07 6.17 4.48
N LEU A 25 5.63 7.43 4.51
CA LEU A 25 5.99 8.44 5.49
C LEU A 25 4.74 8.92 6.23
N THR A 26 4.82 8.99 7.56
CA THR A 26 3.83 9.63 8.42
C THR A 26 4.47 10.75 9.22
N TYR A 27 3.82 11.91 9.33
CA TYR A 27 4.38 13.03 10.06
C TYR A 27 3.33 13.96 10.68
N ASN A 28 3.39 14.21 11.98
CA ASN A 28 2.71 15.35 12.58
C ASN A 28 3.45 16.65 12.21
N ILE A 29 2.77 17.57 11.52
CA ILE A 29 3.39 18.81 11.02
C ILE A 29 3.08 20.07 11.86
N LEU A 30 2.60 19.88 13.09
CA LEU A 30 2.37 20.91 14.11
C LEU A 30 1.46 22.07 13.63
N ASN A 31 0.15 21.90 13.74
CA ASN A 31 -0.90 22.86 13.41
C ASN A 31 -0.66 23.69 12.13
N TYR A 32 -0.06 23.12 11.09
CA TYR A 32 0.30 23.85 9.87
C TYR A 32 -0.95 24.14 9.01
N PRO A 33 -1.10 25.32 8.37
CA PRO A 33 -0.22 26.49 8.41
C PRO A 33 -0.54 27.48 9.54
N ALA A 34 -1.49 27.20 10.44
CA ALA A 34 -1.89 28.10 11.51
C ALA A 34 -0.76 28.42 12.51
N SER A 35 0.10 27.44 12.85
CA SER A 35 1.28 27.64 13.69
C SER A 35 2.31 28.54 13.02
N ASN A 36 2.64 28.24 11.77
CA ASN A 36 3.54 29.01 10.93
C ASN A 36 3.37 28.62 9.44
N SER A 37 2.84 29.54 8.64
CA SER A 37 2.57 29.31 7.22
C SER A 37 3.83 29.20 6.35
N THR A 38 4.99 29.67 6.82
CA THR A 38 6.25 29.63 6.06
C THR A 38 6.98 28.30 6.16
N LYS A 39 6.52 27.37 7.00
CA LYS A 39 7.22 26.09 7.26
C LYS A 39 7.18 25.09 6.09
N ALA A 40 6.48 25.38 4.98
CA ALA A 40 6.60 24.53 3.78
C ALA A 40 8.06 24.48 3.26
N ASP A 41 8.79 25.59 3.31
CA ASP A 41 10.22 25.64 2.96
C ASP A 41 11.08 24.82 3.94
N THR A 42 10.67 24.71 5.21
CA THR A 42 11.31 23.85 6.21
C THR A 42 11.01 22.38 5.96
N LEU A 43 9.80 22.05 5.49
CA LEU A 43 9.42 20.68 5.15
C LEU A 43 10.17 20.15 3.92
N LYS A 44 10.43 21.03 2.94
CA LYS A 44 11.13 20.69 1.69
C LYS A 44 12.41 19.86 1.86
N PRO A 45 13.44 20.25 2.64
CA PRO A 45 14.66 19.45 2.79
C PRO A 45 14.41 18.07 3.41
N ILE A 46 13.41 17.93 4.29
CA ILE A 46 13.01 16.64 4.88
C ILE A 46 12.43 15.74 3.78
N ILE A 47 11.52 16.27 2.96
CA ILE A 47 10.92 15.54 1.83
C ILE A 47 11.97 15.17 0.79
N GLN A 48 12.91 16.06 0.47
CA GLN A 48 13.99 15.78 -0.48
C GLN A 48 14.96 14.70 0.01
N TYR A 49 15.14 14.60 1.34
CA TYR A 49 15.93 13.55 1.95
C TYR A 49 15.20 12.20 1.92
N ILE A 50 13.94 12.17 2.34
CA ILE A 50 13.16 10.93 2.49
C ILE A 50 12.66 10.40 1.14
N LYS A 51 12.20 11.28 0.24
CA LYS A 51 11.56 10.97 -1.04
C LYS A 51 10.40 9.97 -0.88
N PRO A 52 9.36 10.34 -0.12
CA PRO A 52 8.24 9.44 0.15
C PRO A 52 7.44 9.14 -1.12
N ASP A 53 6.90 7.94 -1.26
CA ASP A 53 5.90 7.63 -2.30
C ASP A 53 4.48 7.82 -1.77
N ILE A 54 4.27 7.62 -0.47
CA ILE A 54 3.07 7.98 0.27
C ILE A 54 3.49 8.87 1.44
N PHE A 55 2.89 10.04 1.55
CA PHE A 55 3.13 10.98 2.64
C PHE A 55 1.80 11.33 3.32
N MET A 56 1.62 10.83 4.54
CA MET A 56 0.46 11.10 5.38
C MET A 56 0.84 12.06 6.50
N ILE A 57 -0.03 13.02 6.80
CA ILE A 57 0.19 14.01 7.85
C ILE A 57 -0.98 14.12 8.81
N THR A 58 -0.69 14.51 10.05
CA THR A 58 -1.66 15.03 11.02
C THR A 58 -1.42 16.52 11.25
N GLU A 59 -2.35 17.19 11.93
CA GLU A 59 -2.28 18.60 12.31
C GLU A 59 -2.27 19.61 11.17
N LEU A 60 -2.96 19.29 10.08
CA LEU A 60 -3.26 20.25 9.04
C LEU A 60 -4.46 21.12 9.45
N THR A 61 -4.46 22.40 9.12
CA THR A 61 -5.50 23.36 9.56
C THR A 61 -6.22 24.08 8.42
N SER A 62 -5.82 23.84 7.16
CA SER A 62 -6.50 24.46 6.01
C SER A 62 -6.16 23.81 4.66
N SER A 63 -7.07 23.99 3.69
CA SER A 63 -6.87 23.61 2.28
C SER A 63 -5.76 24.40 1.59
N SER A 64 -5.53 25.66 1.97
CA SER A 64 -4.41 26.45 1.46
C SER A 64 -3.07 25.85 1.90
N GLY A 65 -2.98 25.37 3.15
CA GLY A 65 -1.82 24.62 3.63
C GLY A 65 -1.51 23.39 2.78
N VAL A 66 -2.52 22.63 2.38
CA VAL A 66 -2.34 21.49 1.45
C VAL A 66 -1.69 21.93 0.15
N THR A 67 -2.22 23.01 -0.44
CA THR A 67 -1.74 23.55 -1.70
C THR A 67 -0.29 24.02 -1.59
N THR A 68 0.05 24.70 -0.49
CA THR A 68 1.43 25.15 -0.22
C THR A 68 2.38 23.98 -0.04
N ILE A 69 2.02 22.95 0.74
CA ILE A 69 2.85 21.74 0.87
C ILE A 69 3.08 21.07 -0.49
N LEU A 70 2.01 20.92 -1.28
CA LEU A 70 2.11 20.30 -2.59
C LEU A 70 3.07 21.05 -3.52
N ASN A 71 2.96 22.37 -3.57
CA ASN A 71 3.69 23.19 -4.54
C ASN A 71 5.08 23.61 -4.07
N ASP A 72 5.30 23.76 -2.77
CA ASP A 72 6.52 24.38 -2.22
C ASP A 72 7.42 23.36 -1.49
N ALA A 73 6.90 22.18 -1.14
CA ALA A 73 7.70 21.10 -0.52
C ALA A 73 7.81 19.84 -1.40
N LEU A 74 6.72 19.43 -2.07
CA LEU A 74 6.67 18.17 -2.83
C LEU A 74 7.02 18.35 -4.32
N ASN A 75 6.33 19.23 -5.03
CA ASN A 75 6.50 19.47 -6.47
C ASN A 75 7.44 20.66 -6.76
N VAL A 76 8.67 20.57 -6.25
CA VAL A 76 9.71 21.59 -6.39
C VAL A 76 10.98 21.03 -7.01
N ASP A 77 11.86 21.92 -7.46
CA ASP A 77 13.19 21.59 -8.00
C ASP A 77 13.16 20.54 -9.14
N GLY A 78 12.12 20.59 -9.97
CA GLY A 78 11.93 19.70 -11.12
C GLY A 78 11.10 18.45 -10.83
N VAL A 79 10.67 18.23 -9.59
CA VAL A 79 9.70 17.19 -9.23
C VAL A 79 8.29 17.68 -9.55
N THR A 80 7.50 16.85 -10.23
CA THR A 80 6.10 17.16 -10.60
C THR A 80 5.16 15.97 -10.41
N SER A 81 5.64 14.89 -9.80
CA SER A 81 4.93 13.62 -9.75
C SER A 81 4.01 13.48 -8.54
N TYR A 82 4.00 14.42 -7.59
CA TYR A 82 3.10 14.32 -6.45
C TYR A 82 1.70 14.84 -6.75
N GLN A 83 0.69 14.13 -6.24
CA GLN A 83 -0.69 14.58 -6.11
C GLN A 83 -1.15 14.47 -4.66
N GLN A 84 -2.33 15.01 -4.40
CA GLN A 84 -2.95 15.09 -3.09
C GLN A 84 -4.33 14.42 -3.12
N ALA A 85 -4.77 13.87 -1.99
CA ALA A 85 -6.16 13.49 -1.77
C ALA A 85 -7.08 14.74 -1.67
N ILE A 86 -8.38 14.53 -1.53
CA ILE A 86 -9.33 15.62 -1.29
C ILE A 86 -9.23 16.03 0.17
N TYR A 87 -8.97 17.31 0.43
CA TYR A 87 -8.96 17.85 1.78
C TYR A 87 -10.37 17.82 2.40
N PHE A 88 -10.44 17.41 3.65
CA PHE A 88 -11.67 17.45 4.45
C PHE A 88 -11.41 18.29 5.70
N ASN A 89 -12.28 19.27 5.95
CA ASN A 89 -12.23 20.10 7.15
C ASN A 89 -13.10 19.47 8.24
N GLY A 90 -12.46 18.82 9.20
CA GLY A 90 -13.04 18.12 10.31
C GLY A 90 -13.37 19.02 11.50
N PRO A 91 -13.66 18.39 12.66
CA PRO A 91 -14.03 19.11 13.89
C PRO A 91 -12.87 19.83 14.59
N ASP A 92 -11.62 19.51 14.25
CA ASP A 92 -10.38 20.04 14.84
C ASP A 92 -9.31 20.07 13.73
N THR A 93 -8.04 19.78 14.03
CA THR A 93 -7.01 19.61 13.00
C THR A 93 -7.19 18.33 12.19
N ASP A 94 -6.77 18.39 10.94
CA ASP A 94 -7.08 17.41 9.91
C ASP A 94 -5.87 16.57 9.51
N ASN A 95 -6.17 15.43 8.89
CA ASN A 95 -5.15 14.63 8.20
C ASN A 95 -5.14 14.95 6.71
N MET A 96 -4.06 14.54 6.05
CA MET A 96 -3.94 14.65 4.61
C MET A 96 -3.01 13.57 4.07
N LEU A 97 -3.26 13.14 2.82
CA LEU A 97 -2.37 12.25 2.09
C LEU A 97 -1.91 12.89 0.77
N PHE A 98 -0.60 12.82 0.53
CA PHE A 98 0.05 13.07 -0.74
C PHE A 98 0.68 11.78 -1.26
N TYR A 99 0.73 11.61 -2.59
CA TYR A 99 1.24 10.39 -3.20
C TYR A 99 1.97 10.65 -4.52
N ASN A 100 2.96 9.82 -4.82
CA ASN A 100 3.72 9.84 -6.06
C ASN A 100 2.93 9.15 -7.19
N THR A 101 2.44 9.93 -8.14
CA THR A 101 1.62 9.47 -9.28
C THR A 101 2.38 8.58 -10.27
N ASP A 102 3.72 8.61 -10.26
CA ASP A 102 4.51 7.67 -11.05
C ASP A 102 4.32 6.22 -10.58
N LYS A 103 3.91 6.03 -9.31
CA LYS A 103 3.76 4.70 -8.68
C LYS A 103 2.36 4.41 -8.17
N LEU A 104 1.52 5.40 -7.93
CA LEU A 104 0.27 5.22 -7.18
C LEU A 104 -0.87 6.03 -7.78
N VAL A 105 -2.08 5.51 -7.61
CA VAL A 105 -3.31 6.23 -7.91
C VAL A 105 -4.25 6.13 -6.71
N LEU A 106 -4.86 7.24 -6.32
CA LEU A 106 -5.92 7.25 -5.31
C LEU A 106 -7.20 6.63 -5.88
N TYR A 107 -7.71 5.58 -5.23
CA TYR A 107 -8.94 4.89 -5.59
C TYR A 107 -10.16 5.46 -4.88
N SER A 108 -10.06 5.62 -3.56
CA SER A 108 -11.14 6.16 -2.73
C SER A 108 -10.58 6.76 -1.44
N GLN A 109 -11.39 7.57 -0.78
CA GLN A 109 -11.08 8.07 0.56
C GLN A 109 -12.35 8.19 1.39
N PHE A 110 -12.20 8.21 2.71
CA PHE A 110 -13.31 8.39 3.64
C PHE A 110 -12.83 8.98 4.97
N GLU A 111 -13.67 9.77 5.62
CA GLU A 111 -13.38 10.32 6.95
C GLU A 111 -14.21 9.60 8.02
N ILE A 112 -13.51 8.90 8.91
CA ILE A 112 -14.09 8.18 10.02
C ILE A 112 -14.26 9.19 11.17
N ALA A 113 -15.49 9.64 11.38
CA ALA A 113 -15.79 10.58 12.44
C ALA A 113 -15.51 9.97 13.82
N THR A 114 -14.79 10.71 14.66
CA THR A 114 -14.64 10.41 16.09
C THR A 114 -15.15 11.59 16.93
N THR A 115 -14.90 11.57 18.24
CA THR A 115 -15.33 12.66 19.13
C THR A 115 -14.49 13.93 18.95
N LEU A 116 -13.18 13.81 18.71
CA LEU A 116 -12.27 14.96 18.67
C LEU A 116 -11.74 15.25 17.26
N ARG A 117 -11.16 14.25 16.58
CA ARG A 117 -10.56 14.39 15.24
C ARG A 117 -10.98 13.24 14.35
N ASN A 118 -11.22 13.51 13.07
CA ASN A 118 -11.50 12.43 12.14
C ASN A 118 -10.24 11.59 11.91
N ILE A 119 -10.44 10.28 11.71
CA ILE A 119 -9.40 9.37 11.22
C ILE A 119 -9.65 9.20 9.72
N SER A 120 -8.64 9.40 8.90
CA SER A 120 -8.82 9.41 7.45
C SER A 120 -8.42 8.06 6.86
N GLU A 121 -9.26 7.50 5.99
CA GLU A 121 -8.95 6.36 5.11
C GLU A 121 -8.60 6.87 3.72
N TYR A 122 -7.51 6.35 3.16
CA TYR A 122 -7.13 6.50 1.77
C TYR A 122 -6.82 5.12 1.19
N VAL A 123 -7.55 4.73 0.15
CA VAL A 123 -7.29 3.50 -0.59
C VAL A 123 -6.54 3.87 -1.86
N LEU A 124 -5.32 3.36 -2.01
CA LEU A 124 -4.50 3.54 -3.20
C LEU A 124 -4.33 2.21 -3.92
N TYR A 125 -3.97 2.27 -5.20
CA TYR A 125 -3.45 1.12 -5.92
C TYR A 125 -2.15 1.46 -6.65
N TYR A 126 -1.33 0.43 -6.84
CA TYR A 126 -0.08 0.56 -7.59
C TYR A 126 -0.35 0.87 -9.07
N ASN A 127 0.25 1.95 -9.55
CA ASN A 127 0.10 2.43 -10.92
C ASN A 127 1.00 1.61 -11.85
N VAL A 128 0.38 0.73 -12.63
CA VAL A 128 1.07 0.03 -13.72
C VAL A 128 0.58 0.59 -15.05
N PRO A 129 1.49 1.00 -15.97
CA PRO A 129 1.10 1.51 -17.27
C PRO A 129 0.12 0.59 -18.01
N GLY A 130 -1.03 1.14 -18.40
CA GLY A 130 -2.08 0.41 -19.13
C GLY A 130 -3.01 -0.42 -18.26
N MET A 131 -2.91 -0.35 -16.93
CA MET A 131 -3.81 -1.00 -15.99
C MET A 131 -4.72 0.00 -15.28
N THR A 132 -5.86 -0.48 -14.81
CA THR A 132 -6.84 0.27 -14.02
C THR A 132 -7.10 -0.45 -12.70
N ALA A 133 -7.87 0.17 -11.79
CA ALA A 133 -8.33 -0.48 -10.56
C ALA A 133 -9.12 -1.79 -10.79
N ALA A 134 -9.60 -2.06 -12.02
CA ALA A 134 -10.25 -3.32 -12.37
C ALA A 134 -9.27 -4.41 -12.86
N SER A 135 -7.99 -4.08 -13.01
CA SER A 135 -6.92 -5.02 -13.38
C SER A 135 -6.33 -5.70 -12.14
N ASP A 136 -5.52 -6.75 -12.31
CA ASP A 136 -4.78 -7.39 -11.21
C ASP A 136 -3.65 -6.48 -10.68
N THR A 137 -4.02 -5.46 -9.90
CA THR A 137 -3.11 -4.53 -9.21
C THR A 137 -3.09 -4.78 -7.71
N VAL A 138 -2.20 -4.09 -7.00
CA VAL A 138 -2.04 -4.17 -5.55
C VAL A 138 -2.72 -2.97 -4.92
N PHE A 139 -3.70 -3.20 -4.04
CA PHE A 139 -4.29 -2.14 -3.25
C PHE A 139 -3.56 -1.99 -1.91
N LEU A 140 -3.61 -0.77 -1.38
CA LEU A 140 -3.10 -0.40 -0.07
C LEU A 140 -4.17 0.40 0.65
N TYR A 141 -4.50 0.00 1.87
CA TYR A 141 -5.48 0.68 2.71
C TYR A 141 -4.74 1.48 3.78
N CYS A 142 -4.56 2.77 3.50
CA CYS A 142 -3.81 3.68 4.35
C CYS A 142 -4.77 4.41 5.29
N TYR A 143 -4.47 4.40 6.59
CA TYR A 143 -5.22 5.11 7.61
C TYR A 143 -4.29 6.10 8.32
N MET A 144 -4.77 7.32 8.56
CA MET A 144 -4.04 8.33 9.32
C MET A 144 -4.85 8.77 10.54
N ALA A 145 -4.27 8.64 11.73
CA ALA A 145 -4.92 8.95 13.00
C ALA A 145 -4.16 10.02 13.80
N HIS A 146 -4.89 10.91 14.45
CA HIS A 146 -4.37 11.80 15.49
C HIS A 146 -5.22 11.61 16.75
N LEU A 147 -4.79 10.71 17.63
CA LEU A 147 -5.59 10.36 18.82
C LEU A 147 -5.51 11.43 19.91
N LYS A 148 -6.43 11.34 20.87
CA LYS A 148 -6.51 12.25 22.01
C LYS A 148 -5.17 12.42 22.74
N ALA A 149 -4.68 13.67 22.77
CA ALA A 149 -3.47 14.06 23.48
C ALA A 149 -3.62 14.12 25.01
N SER A 150 -2.50 14.36 25.70
CA SER A 150 -2.36 14.51 27.16
C SER A 150 -2.46 13.20 27.97
N THR A 151 -1.95 13.25 29.20
CA THR A 151 -1.91 12.13 30.17
C THR A 151 -3.20 12.00 30.97
N GLY A 152 -3.37 10.85 31.64
CA GLY A 152 -4.44 10.61 32.60
C GLY A 152 -5.60 9.80 32.03
N SER A 153 -6.29 9.09 32.93
CA SER A 153 -7.25 8.03 32.58
C SER A 153 -8.38 8.47 31.65
N THR A 154 -8.86 9.71 31.75
CA THR A 154 -9.87 10.24 30.83
C THR A 154 -9.35 10.34 29.39
N ASN A 155 -8.12 10.79 29.20
CA ASN A 155 -7.50 10.91 27.87
C ASN A 155 -7.18 9.52 27.30
N GLU A 156 -6.64 8.62 28.12
CA GLU A 156 -6.40 7.21 27.76
C GLU A 156 -7.70 6.50 27.30
N GLN A 157 -8.82 6.76 28.00
CA GLN A 157 -10.12 6.21 27.62
C GLN A 157 -10.62 6.78 26.30
N GLN A 158 -10.42 8.08 26.04
CA GLN A 158 -10.79 8.72 24.77
C GLN A 158 -9.98 8.15 23.61
N ARG A 159 -8.65 7.99 23.75
CA ARG A 159 -7.82 7.29 22.76
C ARG A 159 -8.36 5.90 22.45
N ASN A 160 -8.78 5.15 23.47
CA ASN A 160 -9.34 3.82 23.26
C ASN A 160 -10.70 3.86 22.54
N GLN A 161 -11.56 4.84 22.80
CA GLN A 161 -12.84 5.00 22.09
C GLN A 161 -12.62 5.34 20.60
N GLU A 162 -11.65 6.20 20.30
CA GLU A 162 -11.24 6.51 18.93
C GLU A 162 -10.67 5.27 18.23
N ALA A 163 -9.81 4.51 18.91
CA ALA A 163 -9.31 3.22 18.41
C ALA A 163 -10.45 2.23 18.13
N VAL A 164 -11.41 2.05 19.05
CA VAL A 164 -12.59 1.19 18.83
C VAL A 164 -13.38 1.63 17.60
N THR A 165 -13.55 2.93 17.41
CA THR A 165 -14.26 3.49 16.24
C THR A 165 -13.56 3.12 14.94
N LEU A 166 -12.23 3.26 14.89
CA LEU A 166 -11.41 2.84 13.76
C LEU A 166 -11.54 1.34 13.49
N LYS A 167 -11.41 0.48 14.52
CA LYS A 167 -11.49 -0.97 14.34
C LYS A 167 -12.87 -1.42 13.84
N ASN A 168 -13.94 -0.85 14.37
CA ASN A 168 -15.30 -1.12 13.88
C ASN A 168 -15.46 -0.71 12.41
N TYR A 169 -14.86 0.40 12.00
CA TYR A 169 -14.87 0.82 10.60
C TYR A 169 -14.09 -0.16 9.72
N MET A 170 -12.87 -0.55 10.12
CA MET A 170 -12.06 -1.55 9.40
C MET A 170 -12.81 -2.88 9.23
N ASP A 171 -13.52 -3.34 10.26
CA ASP A 171 -14.32 -4.57 10.22
C ASP A 171 -15.52 -4.49 9.27
N SER A 172 -15.99 -3.28 8.97
CA SER A 172 -17.06 -3.06 7.99
C SER A 172 -16.56 -3.07 6.55
N ARG A 173 -15.24 -3.00 6.33
CA ARG A 173 -14.63 -2.99 4.98
C ARG A 173 -14.64 -4.37 4.36
N THR A 174 -15.12 -4.43 3.11
CA THR A 174 -14.96 -5.62 2.26
C THR A 174 -13.58 -5.60 1.59
N ASN A 175 -12.93 -6.76 1.49
CA ASN A 175 -11.64 -6.93 0.81
C ASN A 175 -10.54 -5.99 1.31
N ILE A 176 -10.49 -5.74 2.62
CA ILE A 176 -9.41 -4.99 3.24
C ILE A 176 -8.10 -5.80 3.18
N GLU A 177 -7.09 -5.24 2.53
CA GLU A 177 -5.77 -5.84 2.30
C GLU A 177 -4.68 -4.80 2.50
N ASN A 178 -3.44 -5.24 2.78
CA ASN A 178 -2.26 -4.36 2.87
C ASN A 178 -2.54 -3.08 3.69
N VAL A 179 -3.08 -3.25 4.90
CA VAL A 179 -3.46 -2.13 5.76
C VAL A 179 -2.20 -1.52 6.34
N ILE A 180 -2.10 -0.19 6.27
CA ILE A 180 -1.06 0.60 6.90
C ILE A 180 -1.77 1.68 7.71
N LEU A 181 -1.58 1.67 9.03
CA LEU A 181 -2.14 2.65 9.95
C LEU A 181 -0.98 3.49 10.53
N GLY A 182 -0.93 4.75 10.09
CA GLY A 182 0.02 5.76 10.52
C GLY A 182 -0.61 6.79 11.45
N GLY A 183 0.20 7.53 12.20
CA GLY A 183 -0.34 8.64 12.99
C GLY A 183 0.45 9.03 14.22
N ASP A 184 -0.04 10.09 14.85
CA ASP A 184 0.27 10.48 16.23
C ASP A 184 -0.80 9.87 17.16
N PHE A 185 -0.41 8.87 17.93
CA PHE A 185 -1.29 8.12 18.80
C PHE A 185 -1.32 8.64 20.23
N ASN A 186 -0.42 9.56 20.61
CA ASN A 186 -0.34 10.10 21.98
C ASN A 186 -0.33 9.01 23.08
N LEU A 187 0.25 7.83 22.80
CA LEU A 187 0.35 6.72 23.75
C LEU A 187 1.64 6.82 24.56
N TYR A 188 1.52 6.82 25.89
CA TYR A 188 2.65 6.90 26.81
C TYR A 188 3.21 5.50 27.11
N THR A 189 2.35 4.49 27.06
CA THR A 189 2.71 3.11 27.36
C THR A 189 1.88 2.09 26.57
N SER A 190 2.47 0.94 26.27
CA SER A 190 1.77 -0.19 25.66
C SER A 190 0.71 -0.81 26.59
N ALA A 191 0.65 -0.40 27.85
CA ALA A 191 -0.39 -0.81 28.80
C ALA A 191 -1.72 -0.06 28.61
N GLU A 192 -1.73 1.03 27.83
CA GLU A 192 -2.97 1.73 27.51
C GLU A 192 -3.90 0.83 26.69
N ALA A 193 -5.21 0.83 27.02
CA ALA A 193 -6.20 -0.01 26.35
C ALA A 193 -6.24 0.21 24.83
N ALA A 194 -6.01 1.46 24.40
CA ALA A 194 -5.95 1.85 22.99
C ALA A 194 -4.89 1.05 22.21
N TYR A 195 -3.70 0.83 22.80
CA TYR A 195 -2.63 0.05 22.15
C TYR A 195 -3.10 -1.38 21.84
N ASN A 196 -3.71 -2.05 22.81
CA ASN A 196 -4.27 -3.39 22.60
C ASN A 196 -5.43 -3.38 21.60
N THR A 197 -6.32 -2.38 21.65
CA THR A 197 -7.43 -2.25 20.70
C THR A 197 -6.92 -2.07 19.26
N ILE A 198 -5.87 -1.27 19.04
CA ILE A 198 -5.27 -1.08 17.72
C ILE A 198 -4.75 -2.41 17.15
N LEU A 199 -3.97 -3.15 17.94
CA LEU A 199 -3.35 -4.40 17.50
C LEU A 199 -4.37 -5.53 17.34
N ASN A 200 -5.24 -5.71 18.34
CA ASN A 200 -6.01 -6.93 18.53
C ASN A 200 -7.54 -6.73 18.50
N GLY A 201 -8.02 -5.50 18.39
CA GLY A 201 -9.45 -5.22 18.30
C GLY A 201 -10.04 -5.65 16.96
N GLY A 202 -11.30 -6.08 16.95
CA GLY A 202 -11.99 -6.45 15.71
C GLY A 202 -11.37 -7.64 14.97
N ASN A 203 -11.63 -7.73 13.67
CA ASN A 203 -11.17 -8.80 12.78
C ASN A 203 -9.88 -8.45 12.03
N VAL A 204 -9.56 -7.16 11.88
CA VAL A 204 -8.36 -6.71 11.17
C VAL A 204 -7.18 -6.62 12.15
N ALA A 205 -6.44 -7.70 12.34
CA ALA A 205 -5.27 -7.69 13.22
C ALA A 205 -4.13 -6.82 12.66
N LEU A 206 -3.57 -5.95 13.50
CA LEU A 206 -2.41 -5.11 13.18
C LEU A 206 -1.21 -5.49 14.04
N LEU A 207 -0.02 -5.12 13.59
CA LEU A 207 1.23 -5.32 14.32
C LEU A 207 2.12 -4.07 14.30
N ASP A 208 2.90 -3.91 15.36
CA ASP A 208 4.02 -2.96 15.43
C ASP A 208 5.27 -3.59 14.79
N PRO A 209 5.80 -3.06 13.67
CA PRO A 209 6.94 -3.66 12.96
C PRO A 209 8.21 -3.78 13.78
N ILE A 210 8.38 -2.96 14.82
CA ILE A 210 9.54 -2.99 15.70
C ILE A 210 9.26 -3.68 17.03
N SER A 211 8.04 -4.18 17.24
CA SER A 211 7.63 -5.01 18.39
C SER A 211 8.23 -4.54 19.73
N SER A 212 8.05 -3.27 20.05
CA SER A 212 8.69 -2.62 21.21
C SER A 212 7.66 -2.11 22.25
N PRO A 213 6.83 -3.00 22.82
CA PRO A 213 5.91 -2.60 23.89
C PRO A 213 6.71 -2.16 25.13
N GLY A 214 6.22 -1.14 25.83
CA GLY A 214 6.82 -0.67 27.06
C GLY A 214 6.23 0.63 27.56
N ASN A 215 6.89 1.23 28.55
CA ASN A 215 6.61 2.59 29.01
C ASN A 215 7.60 3.53 28.33
N TRP A 216 7.16 4.20 27.27
CA TRP A 216 8.04 4.97 26.38
C TRP A 216 8.38 6.33 26.97
N ASN A 217 7.42 6.98 27.63
CA ASN A 217 7.60 8.33 28.17
C ASN A 217 8.76 8.42 29.17
N ASN A 218 9.61 9.43 28.95
CA ASN A 218 10.75 9.80 29.77
C ASN A 218 11.61 8.59 30.17
N ASN A 219 11.83 7.67 29.23
CA ASN A 219 12.55 6.43 29.46
C ASN A 219 13.69 6.22 28.46
N ALA A 220 14.92 6.43 28.93
CA ALA A 220 16.12 6.30 28.10
C ALA A 220 16.31 4.91 27.45
N ALA A 221 15.67 3.85 27.97
CA ALA A 221 15.71 2.53 27.33
C ALA A 221 15.02 2.51 25.95
N PHE A 222 14.13 3.48 25.70
CA PHE A 222 13.42 3.66 24.43
C PHE A 222 13.95 4.86 23.62
N ALA A 223 15.07 5.47 24.02
CA ALA A 223 15.63 6.64 23.36
C ALA A 223 15.80 6.47 21.83
N ASN A 224 16.18 5.27 21.38
CA ASN A 224 16.36 4.95 19.96
C ASN A 224 15.07 4.92 19.13
N ILE A 225 13.89 4.97 19.77
CA ILE A 225 12.58 4.89 19.11
C ILE A 225 11.64 6.03 19.51
N HIS A 226 12.13 7.02 20.26
CA HIS A 226 11.36 8.23 20.53
C HIS A 226 11.13 9.03 19.24
N THR A 227 10.01 9.74 19.22
CA THR A 227 9.50 10.51 18.10
C THR A 227 9.11 11.93 18.51
N GLN A 228 9.01 12.23 19.81
CA GLN A 228 8.75 13.57 20.35
C GLN A 228 9.56 13.74 21.65
N SER A 229 9.96 14.93 22.09
CA SER A 229 9.96 16.20 21.36
C SER A 229 11.30 16.50 20.71
N THR A 230 11.29 16.99 19.46
CA THR A 230 12.52 17.44 18.78
C THR A 230 13.23 18.60 19.49
N ARG A 231 12.56 19.25 20.45
CA ARG A 231 13.02 20.47 21.12
C ARG A 231 13.00 20.34 22.65
N SER A 232 14.09 20.75 23.30
CA SER A 232 14.17 20.87 24.76
C SER A 232 13.48 22.14 25.28
N GLY A 233 13.36 23.18 24.45
CA GLY A 233 12.72 24.46 24.77
C GLY A 233 11.67 24.89 23.75
N SER A 234 10.82 25.85 24.15
CA SER A 234 9.76 26.38 23.27
C SER A 234 10.34 27.23 22.14
N LEU A 235 9.77 27.08 20.94
CA LEU A 235 10.01 27.96 19.78
C LEU A 235 8.93 29.04 19.61
N GLY A 236 7.94 29.10 20.49
CA GLY A 236 6.83 30.07 20.41
C GLY A 236 5.79 29.78 19.30
N ASP A 237 5.80 28.58 18.73
CA ASP A 237 4.93 28.12 17.63
C ASP A 237 3.84 27.13 18.07
N GLY A 238 3.71 26.90 19.38
CA GLY A 238 2.74 25.99 19.98
C GLY A 238 3.19 24.53 20.13
N GLY A 239 4.38 24.17 19.66
CA GLY A 239 4.91 22.80 19.81
C GLY A 239 5.32 22.47 21.25
N ALA A 240 5.17 21.19 21.62
CA ALA A 240 5.63 20.64 22.87
C ALA A 240 7.16 20.72 22.97
N PHE A 241 7.66 20.78 24.20
CA PHE A 241 9.09 20.80 24.52
C PHE A 241 9.36 19.86 25.69
N GLY A 242 10.63 19.50 25.88
CA GLY A 242 11.06 18.52 26.88
C GLY A 242 12.24 17.69 26.40
N GLY A 243 12.45 17.65 25.08
CA GLY A 243 13.47 16.85 24.39
C GLY A 243 12.94 15.48 23.97
N MET A 244 13.78 14.68 23.31
CA MET A 244 13.35 13.41 22.70
C MET A 244 13.07 12.33 23.77
N ASP A 245 11.85 12.25 24.29
CA ASP A 245 11.51 11.43 25.45
C ASP A 245 10.17 10.67 25.36
N ASP A 246 9.47 10.75 24.23
CA ASP A 246 8.20 10.09 23.97
C ASP A 246 8.20 9.34 22.64
N ARG A 247 7.45 8.23 22.55
CA ARG A 247 7.12 7.55 21.29
C ARG A 247 5.62 7.70 21.04
N PHE A 248 5.24 8.74 20.31
CA PHE A 248 3.84 8.98 19.97
C PHE A 248 3.49 8.63 18.54
N ASP A 249 4.49 8.56 17.66
CA ASP A 249 4.27 8.34 16.24
C ASP A 249 4.53 6.87 15.87
N PHE A 250 3.52 6.23 15.26
CA PHE A 250 3.55 4.81 14.93
C PHE A 250 3.16 4.57 13.47
N ILE A 251 3.70 3.49 12.91
CA ILE A 251 3.17 2.86 11.70
C ILE A 251 2.89 1.39 12.05
N PHE A 252 1.62 1.03 12.15
CA PHE A 252 1.16 -0.35 12.28
C PHE A 252 0.72 -0.88 10.92
N PHE A 253 0.75 -2.21 10.73
CA PHE A 253 0.21 -2.80 9.51
C PHE A 253 -0.35 -4.21 9.70
N THR A 254 -1.11 -4.71 8.72
CA THR A 254 -1.57 -6.10 8.71
C THR A 254 -0.43 -7.09 8.43
N ASN A 255 -0.60 -8.33 8.86
CA ASN A 255 0.32 -9.44 8.56
C ASN A 255 0.53 -9.68 7.05
N ASP A 256 -0.30 -9.10 6.19
CA ASP A 256 -0.10 -9.10 4.74
C ASP A 256 1.26 -8.53 4.37
N LEU A 257 1.69 -7.45 5.00
CA LEU A 257 2.99 -6.84 4.73
C LEU A 257 4.15 -7.72 5.22
N LEU A 258 3.99 -8.51 6.28
CA LEU A 258 5.06 -9.44 6.70
C LEU A 258 5.20 -10.62 5.75
N THR A 259 4.06 -11.12 5.24
CA THR A 259 4.02 -12.37 4.48
C THR A 259 4.04 -12.17 2.97
N GLY A 260 3.73 -10.96 2.50
CA GLY A 260 3.52 -10.67 1.09
C GLY A 260 2.27 -11.31 0.51
N SER A 261 1.28 -11.68 1.35
CA SER A 261 0.05 -12.38 0.92
C SER A 261 -0.69 -11.65 -0.19
N ASN A 262 -0.72 -10.31 -0.11
CA ASN A 262 -1.35 -9.42 -1.07
C ASN A 262 -0.32 -8.61 -1.88
N LYS A 263 0.82 -9.25 -2.19
CA LYS A 263 1.85 -8.76 -3.14
C LYS A 263 2.53 -7.43 -2.75
N LEU A 264 2.34 -6.96 -1.52
CA LEU A 264 3.14 -5.91 -0.90
C LEU A 264 3.88 -6.49 0.30
N THR A 265 5.18 -6.26 0.42
CA THR A 265 5.97 -6.84 1.51
C THR A 265 6.82 -5.78 2.19
N TYR A 266 6.69 -5.66 3.51
CA TYR A 266 7.52 -4.81 4.35
C TYR A 266 9.00 -5.17 4.18
N VAL A 267 9.83 -4.16 3.95
CA VAL A 267 11.27 -4.31 3.94
C VAL A 267 11.73 -4.37 5.39
N ALA A 268 12.21 -5.54 5.83
CA ALA A 268 12.67 -5.74 7.20
C ALA A 268 13.69 -4.66 7.62
N ASN A 269 13.53 -4.17 8.85
CA ASN A 269 14.36 -3.10 9.44
C ASN A 269 14.31 -1.75 8.70
N SER A 270 13.24 -1.47 7.95
CA SER A 270 13.06 -0.17 7.29
C SER A 270 12.23 0.83 8.09
N TYR A 271 11.65 0.41 9.23
CA TYR A 271 11.07 1.34 10.18
C TYR A 271 12.14 2.26 10.75
N ASP A 272 11.94 3.57 10.60
CA ASP A 272 12.89 4.58 11.07
C ASP A 272 12.16 5.84 11.57
N ALA A 273 12.57 6.33 12.74
CA ALA A 273 12.21 7.64 13.26
C ALA A 273 13.25 8.64 12.77
N VAL A 274 13.02 9.19 11.58
CA VAL A 274 14.04 9.89 10.81
C VAL A 274 14.61 11.05 11.62
N GLY A 275 15.92 11.03 11.83
CA GLY A 275 16.65 12.02 12.62
C GLY A 275 16.94 11.58 14.06
N ASN A 276 16.29 10.54 14.58
CA ASN A 276 16.59 10.02 15.91
C ASN A 276 17.88 9.18 15.85
N ASP A 277 18.91 9.60 16.56
CA ASP A 277 20.18 8.88 16.69
C ASP A 277 20.33 8.14 18.03
N GLY A 278 19.34 8.23 18.91
CA GLY A 278 19.35 7.66 20.25
C GLY A 278 20.14 8.44 21.30
N ASN A 279 20.85 9.53 20.94
CA ASN A 279 21.75 10.25 21.84
C ASN A 279 21.17 11.54 22.41
N HIS A 280 19.93 11.89 22.01
CA HIS A 280 19.26 13.15 22.34
C HIS A 280 18.11 13.00 23.34
N PHE A 281 18.11 11.92 24.15
CA PHE A 281 17.14 11.76 25.23
C PHE A 281 17.08 13.01 26.13
N ASN A 282 15.89 13.61 26.28
CA ASN A 282 15.65 14.89 26.99
C ASN A 282 16.47 16.09 26.47
N LYS A 283 16.86 16.08 25.20
CA LYS A 283 17.55 17.19 24.52
C LYS A 283 16.85 17.55 23.20
N SER A 284 17.12 18.75 22.67
CA SER A 284 16.77 19.03 21.28
C SER A 284 17.59 18.15 20.34
N ILE A 285 17.02 17.79 19.21
CA ILE A 285 17.62 16.84 18.26
C ILE A 285 18.89 17.34 17.56
N ASN A 286 19.13 18.65 17.61
CA ASN A 286 20.30 19.32 17.04
C ASN A 286 21.27 19.85 18.11
N GLU A 287 21.11 19.45 19.38
CA GLU A 287 22.06 19.77 20.45
C GLU A 287 23.33 18.90 20.40
N SER A 288 24.25 19.08 21.35
CA SER A 288 25.45 18.24 21.49
C SER A 288 25.12 16.92 22.22
N PRO A 289 25.64 15.77 21.77
CA PRO A 289 26.62 15.57 20.69
C PRO A 289 26.00 15.74 19.29
N THR A 290 26.80 16.15 18.30
CA THR A 290 26.31 16.33 16.92
C THR A 290 25.54 15.11 16.41
N ASN A 291 24.29 15.32 16.02
CA ASN A 291 23.46 14.31 15.39
C ASN A 291 23.92 14.06 13.95
N THR A 292 24.31 12.81 13.65
CA THR A 292 24.79 12.40 12.32
C THR A 292 23.86 11.40 11.62
N SER A 293 22.64 11.21 12.13
CA SER A 293 21.65 10.29 11.54
C SER A 293 21.10 10.80 10.18
N ALA A 294 21.16 12.11 9.95
CA ALA A 294 20.82 12.75 8.68
C ALA A 294 21.76 13.96 8.44
N PRO A 295 21.79 14.53 7.22
CA PRO A 295 22.53 15.77 6.94
C PRO A 295 22.11 16.90 7.90
N ALA A 296 23.06 17.76 8.29
CA ALA A 296 22.82 18.80 9.29
C ALA A 296 21.62 19.71 8.96
N ASN A 297 21.46 20.09 7.69
CA ASN A 297 20.31 20.90 7.25
C ASN A 297 18.96 20.17 7.38
N VAL A 298 18.95 18.83 7.35
CA VAL A 298 17.75 18.02 7.59
C VAL A 298 17.47 17.95 9.09
N ILE A 299 18.50 17.76 9.92
CA ILE A 299 18.35 17.77 11.39
C ILE A 299 17.80 19.12 11.89
N ASP A 300 18.32 20.24 11.38
CA ASP A 300 17.80 21.57 11.72
C ASP A 300 16.38 21.78 11.18
N ALA A 301 16.07 21.27 9.99
CA ALA A 301 14.72 21.30 9.46
C ALA A 301 13.75 20.50 10.35
N LEU A 302 14.13 19.32 10.82
CA LEU A 302 13.32 18.50 11.73
C LEU A 302 13.05 19.24 13.05
N TYR A 303 14.07 19.86 13.63
CA TYR A 303 13.95 20.70 14.83
C TYR A 303 12.94 21.86 14.66
N ILE A 304 12.97 22.53 13.51
CA ILE A 304 12.12 23.70 13.24
C ILE A 304 10.71 23.29 12.79
N MET A 305 10.58 22.22 12.02
CA MET A 305 9.33 21.85 11.34
C MET A 305 8.24 21.48 12.35
N SER A 306 8.54 20.53 13.22
CA SER A 306 7.58 19.96 14.15
C SER A 306 8.28 19.54 15.44
N ASP A 307 7.52 19.41 16.53
CA ASP A 307 7.95 18.77 17.77
C ASP A 307 8.00 17.25 17.61
N HIS A 308 7.46 16.71 16.52
CA HIS A 308 7.55 15.31 16.18
C HIS A 308 8.66 15.02 15.17
N LEU A 309 9.02 13.75 15.06
CA LEU A 309 9.82 13.20 13.99
C LEU A 309 8.96 12.45 12.96
N PRO A 310 9.34 12.52 11.67
CA PRO A 310 8.72 11.70 10.65
C PRO A 310 9.09 10.24 10.85
N ILE A 311 8.10 9.36 10.78
CA ILE A 311 8.29 7.90 10.80
C ILE A 311 8.14 7.36 9.39
N ILE A 312 9.05 6.50 8.97
CA ILE A 312 8.98 5.82 7.68
C ILE A 312 8.93 4.31 7.83
N ILE A 313 8.34 3.64 6.85
CA ILE A 313 8.63 2.25 6.50
C ILE A 313 8.85 2.15 4.99
N LYS A 314 9.47 1.05 4.54
CA LYS A 314 9.53 0.69 3.13
C LYS A 314 8.78 -0.61 2.89
N ALA A 315 8.13 -0.70 1.75
CA ALA A 315 7.50 -1.93 1.29
C ALA A 315 7.82 -2.15 -0.18
N TYR A 316 8.18 -3.37 -0.57
CA TYR A 316 8.49 -3.70 -1.96
C TYR A 316 7.35 -4.46 -2.63
N LEU A 317 7.23 -4.28 -3.94
CA LEU A 317 6.35 -5.05 -4.80
C LEU A 317 7.17 -6.05 -5.62
N PRO A 318 6.74 -7.32 -5.74
CA PRO A 318 7.41 -8.29 -6.58
C PRO A 318 7.22 -7.94 -8.06
N ALA A 319 8.21 -8.29 -8.88
CA ALA A 319 8.24 -7.97 -10.31
C ALA A 319 7.10 -8.57 -11.16
N SER A 320 6.26 -9.44 -10.56
CA SER A 320 5.07 -10.02 -11.20
C SER A 320 3.82 -9.15 -11.07
N VAL A 321 3.84 -8.10 -10.23
CA VAL A 321 2.77 -7.10 -10.18
C VAL A 321 2.75 -6.36 -11.51
N GLY A 322 1.57 -6.23 -12.11
CA GLY A 322 1.45 -5.51 -13.37
C GLY A 322 1.46 -6.35 -14.64
N LEU A 323 1.32 -7.68 -14.54
CA LEU A 323 0.96 -8.47 -15.71
C LEU A 323 -0.46 -8.11 -16.08
N GLN A 324 -0.64 -7.43 -17.22
CA GLN A 324 -1.92 -7.39 -17.88
C GLN A 324 -2.36 -8.86 -18.02
N GLU A 325 -3.49 -9.24 -17.41
CA GLU A 325 -4.15 -10.47 -17.78
C GLU A 325 -4.48 -10.34 -19.26
N VAL A 326 -3.56 -10.78 -20.10
CA VAL A 326 -3.87 -11.00 -21.50
C VAL A 326 -4.91 -12.10 -21.40
N ASN A 327 -6.17 -11.75 -21.64
CA ASN A 327 -7.20 -12.73 -21.99
C ASN A 327 -6.73 -13.39 -23.31
N THR A 328 -5.76 -14.31 -23.20
CA THR A 328 -5.22 -15.10 -24.30
C THR A 328 -6.20 -16.18 -24.72
N ASN A 329 -7.28 -16.36 -23.97
CA ASN A 329 -8.32 -17.32 -24.28
C ASN A 329 -9.07 -16.83 -25.52
N ALA A 330 -9.00 -17.62 -26.58
CA ALA A 330 -9.75 -17.31 -27.78
C ALA A 330 -11.25 -17.43 -27.48
N GLU A 331 -12.05 -16.55 -28.07
CA GLU A 331 -13.51 -16.70 -28.00
C GLU A 331 -13.94 -17.84 -28.92
N TRP A 332 -14.53 -18.86 -28.31
CA TRP A 332 -14.99 -20.07 -29.00
C TRP A 332 -16.51 -20.13 -29.09
N GLU A 333 -17.02 -20.29 -30.30
CA GLU A 333 -18.43 -20.54 -30.62
C GLU A 333 -18.58 -21.95 -31.16
N GLY A 334 -19.68 -22.62 -30.78
CA GLY A 334 -19.99 -23.97 -31.19
C GLY A 334 -21.49 -24.13 -31.41
N PHE A 335 -21.87 -24.70 -32.54
CA PHE A 335 -23.27 -24.90 -32.92
C PHE A 335 -23.46 -26.31 -33.49
N TYR A 336 -24.62 -26.90 -33.24
CA TYR A 336 -24.97 -28.22 -33.75
C TYR A 336 -26.29 -28.23 -34.47
N HIS A 337 -26.28 -28.82 -35.65
CA HIS A 337 -27.48 -28.99 -36.46
C HIS A 337 -27.33 -30.20 -37.38
N SER A 338 -28.40 -31.00 -37.47
CA SER A 338 -28.51 -32.10 -38.42
C SER A 338 -27.36 -33.11 -38.43
N GLY A 339 -26.75 -33.39 -37.28
CA GLY A 339 -25.66 -34.38 -37.16
C GLY A 339 -24.25 -33.76 -37.20
N GLU A 340 -24.15 -32.47 -37.46
CA GLU A 340 -22.90 -31.76 -37.63
C GLU A 340 -22.65 -30.77 -36.49
N PHE A 341 -21.45 -30.82 -35.91
CA PHE A 341 -20.95 -29.80 -35.00
C PHE A 341 -20.04 -28.83 -35.76
N LYS A 342 -20.33 -27.53 -35.65
CA LYS A 342 -19.58 -26.44 -36.26
C LYS A 342 -18.93 -25.63 -35.16
N PHE A 343 -17.63 -25.37 -35.33
CA PHE A 343 -16.84 -24.62 -34.37
C PHE A 343 -16.18 -23.42 -35.04
N LYS A 344 -16.06 -22.31 -34.29
CA LYS A 344 -15.34 -21.11 -34.70
C LYS A 344 -14.56 -20.54 -33.51
N SER A 345 -13.32 -20.16 -33.78
CA SER A 345 -12.47 -19.36 -32.90
C SER A 345 -12.25 -17.97 -33.51
N ASN A 346 -12.10 -16.94 -32.67
CA ASN A 346 -11.73 -15.60 -33.12
C ASN A 346 -10.25 -15.50 -33.59
N LYS A 347 -9.41 -16.49 -33.27
CA LYS A 347 -8.02 -16.60 -33.74
C LYS A 347 -7.66 -18.01 -34.24
N THR A 348 -6.48 -18.15 -34.87
CA THR A 348 -5.99 -19.44 -35.38
C THR A 348 -5.47 -20.26 -34.21
N GLU A 349 -6.02 -21.46 -34.04
CA GLU A 349 -5.57 -22.41 -33.03
C GLU A 349 -4.51 -23.35 -33.61
N ASN A 350 -3.38 -23.51 -32.91
CA ASN A 350 -2.30 -24.41 -33.35
C ASN A 350 -2.76 -25.87 -33.37
N GLN A 351 -3.48 -26.29 -32.32
CA GLN A 351 -4.11 -27.60 -32.22
C GLN A 351 -5.40 -27.52 -31.40
N ILE A 352 -6.44 -28.18 -31.88
CA ILE A 352 -7.71 -28.38 -31.19
C ILE A 352 -8.02 -29.87 -31.16
N ASP A 353 -8.27 -30.40 -29.96
CA ASP A 353 -8.77 -31.75 -29.73
C ASP A 353 -10.26 -31.69 -29.35
N VAL A 354 -11.05 -32.53 -29.99
CA VAL A 354 -12.51 -32.58 -29.86
C VAL A 354 -12.90 -33.95 -29.35
N TYR A 355 -13.72 -34.00 -28.31
CA TYR A 355 -14.25 -35.21 -27.71
C TYR A 355 -15.76 -35.13 -27.64
N VAL A 356 -16.45 -36.18 -28.09
CA VAL A 356 -17.90 -36.31 -27.96
C VAL A 356 -18.24 -37.37 -26.93
N TYR A 357 -19.07 -37.02 -25.96
CA TYR A 357 -19.52 -37.91 -24.89
C TYR A 357 -21.04 -38.07 -24.90
N ASP A 358 -21.52 -39.26 -24.54
CA ASP A 358 -22.91 -39.43 -24.09
C ASP A 358 -23.10 -38.93 -22.64
N VAL A 359 -24.33 -38.99 -22.14
CA VAL A 359 -24.69 -38.59 -20.77
C VAL A 359 -24.02 -39.43 -19.68
N LEU A 360 -23.51 -40.61 -20.01
CA LEU A 360 -22.79 -41.48 -19.07
C LEU A 360 -21.27 -41.21 -19.11
N GLY A 361 -20.82 -40.25 -19.91
CA GLY A 361 -19.40 -39.90 -20.07
C GLY A 361 -18.64 -40.83 -21.00
N LYS A 362 -19.31 -41.74 -21.73
CA LYS A 362 -18.64 -42.62 -22.69
C LYS A 362 -18.27 -41.83 -23.93
N THR A 363 -17.00 -41.86 -24.31
CA THR A 363 -16.49 -41.26 -25.55
C THR A 363 -17.07 -41.98 -26.76
N ILE A 364 -17.72 -41.22 -27.63
CA ILE A 364 -18.36 -41.69 -28.87
C ILE A 364 -17.42 -41.47 -30.06
N GLN A 365 -16.79 -40.30 -30.10
CA GLN A 365 -15.94 -39.90 -31.21
C GLN A 365 -14.92 -38.87 -30.75
N THR A 366 -13.76 -38.87 -31.40
CA THR A 366 -12.72 -37.86 -31.21
C THR A 366 -12.25 -37.32 -32.55
N ALA A 367 -11.70 -36.11 -32.55
CA ALA A 367 -11.01 -35.51 -33.70
C ALA A 367 -9.95 -34.53 -33.25
N THR A 368 -8.93 -34.34 -34.09
CA THR A 368 -7.88 -33.35 -33.88
C THR A 368 -7.75 -32.48 -35.13
N TYR A 369 -7.68 -31.17 -34.93
CA TYR A 369 -7.46 -30.19 -35.98
C TYR A 369 -6.24 -29.35 -35.66
N LYS A 370 -5.49 -28.92 -36.68
CA LYS A 370 -4.28 -28.10 -36.51
C LYS A 370 -4.36 -26.84 -37.37
N ASN A 371 -3.80 -25.75 -36.87
CA ASN A 371 -3.68 -24.46 -37.56
C ASN A 371 -5.00 -23.97 -38.17
N ILE A 372 -6.07 -23.96 -37.36
CA ILE A 372 -7.43 -23.74 -37.85
C ILE A 372 -8.18 -22.67 -37.05
N LYS A 373 -9.05 -21.90 -37.72
CA LYS A 373 -10.01 -20.98 -37.09
C LYS A 373 -11.42 -21.55 -37.00
N LYS A 374 -11.78 -22.49 -37.88
CA LYS A 374 -13.13 -23.05 -37.99
C LYS A 374 -13.08 -24.48 -38.51
N PHE A 375 -13.89 -25.36 -37.95
CA PHE A 375 -14.06 -26.72 -38.49
C PHE A 375 -15.52 -27.14 -38.44
N GLN A 376 -15.84 -28.14 -39.25
CA GLN A 376 -17.12 -28.84 -39.24
C GLN A 376 -16.83 -30.33 -39.05
N PHE A 377 -17.63 -30.96 -38.20
CA PHE A 377 -17.39 -32.30 -37.72
C PHE A 377 -18.70 -33.07 -37.67
N GLN A 378 -18.81 -34.11 -38.50
CA GLN A 378 -19.95 -35.01 -38.51
C GLN A 378 -19.85 -36.00 -37.35
N ILE A 379 -20.86 -36.00 -36.47
CA ILE A 379 -20.95 -36.92 -35.35
C ILE A 379 -21.71 -38.16 -35.81
N LYS A 380 -21.00 -39.29 -35.92
CA LYS A 380 -21.56 -40.53 -36.47
C LYS A 380 -22.36 -41.30 -35.42
N ASN A 381 -23.37 -42.04 -35.87
CA ASN A 381 -24.10 -43.03 -35.08
C ASN A 381 -24.77 -42.48 -33.80
N MET A 382 -25.19 -41.20 -33.81
CA MET A 382 -25.96 -40.63 -32.70
C MET A 382 -27.36 -41.23 -32.65
N LYS A 383 -27.77 -41.70 -31.48
CA LYS A 383 -29.17 -42.01 -31.17
C LYS A 383 -29.86 -40.72 -30.68
N GLN A 384 -31.18 -40.76 -30.56
CA GLN A 384 -31.92 -39.67 -29.93
C GLN A 384 -31.44 -39.50 -28.47
N GLY A 385 -31.13 -38.26 -28.07
CA GLY A 385 -30.64 -37.98 -26.72
C GLY A 385 -29.72 -36.77 -26.60
N LEU A 386 -29.22 -36.57 -25.37
CA LEU A 386 -28.29 -35.50 -24.99
C LEU A 386 -26.83 -35.96 -25.12
N TYR A 387 -25.98 -35.08 -25.64
CA TYR A 387 -24.55 -35.31 -25.81
C TYR A 387 -23.74 -34.08 -25.44
N PHE A 388 -22.45 -34.26 -25.19
CA PHE A 388 -21.52 -33.18 -24.89
C PHE A 388 -20.34 -33.20 -25.85
N VAL A 389 -19.99 -32.06 -26.42
CA VAL A 389 -18.74 -31.87 -27.16
C VAL A 389 -17.78 -31.06 -26.32
N LYS A 390 -16.67 -31.65 -25.89
CA LYS A 390 -15.56 -30.94 -25.27
C LYS A 390 -14.52 -30.61 -26.32
N VAL A 391 -14.22 -29.33 -26.47
CA VAL A 391 -13.14 -28.81 -27.31
C VAL A 391 -12.00 -28.41 -26.39
N VAL A 392 -10.76 -28.77 -26.72
CA VAL A 392 -9.56 -28.56 -25.91
C VAL A 392 -8.43 -28.03 -26.79
N SER A 393 -7.66 -27.10 -26.25
CA SER A 393 -6.41 -26.58 -26.82
C SER A 393 -5.33 -26.61 -25.74
N SER A 394 -4.11 -26.18 -26.07
CA SER A 394 -3.03 -26.07 -25.08
C SER A 394 -3.30 -25.03 -23.98
N SER A 395 -4.20 -24.07 -24.20
CA SER A 395 -4.43 -22.95 -23.26
C SER A 395 -5.83 -22.91 -22.66
N GLN A 396 -6.83 -23.61 -23.23
CA GLN A 396 -8.21 -23.59 -22.76
C GLN A 396 -9.05 -24.80 -23.22
N TYR A 397 -10.19 -25.02 -22.58
CA TYR A 397 -11.22 -25.96 -23.04
C TYR A 397 -12.63 -25.37 -22.90
N LYS A 398 -13.59 -25.86 -23.71
CA LYS A 398 -15.01 -25.49 -23.62
C LYS A 398 -15.89 -26.69 -23.95
N SER A 399 -17.01 -26.81 -23.24
CA SER A 399 -18.00 -27.87 -23.48
C SER A 399 -19.29 -27.31 -24.05
N PHE A 400 -19.82 -27.97 -25.08
CA PHE A 400 -21.07 -27.63 -25.76
C PHE A 400 -22.08 -28.74 -25.55
N LYS A 401 -23.32 -28.37 -25.21
CA LYS A 401 -24.44 -29.31 -25.08
C LYS A 401 -25.11 -29.48 -26.43
N LEU A 402 -25.39 -30.72 -26.80
CA LEU A 402 -26.04 -31.07 -28.06
C LEU A 402 -27.30 -31.89 -27.78
N PHE A 403 -28.38 -31.63 -28.49
CA PHE A 403 -29.57 -32.46 -28.45
C PHE A 403 -29.83 -33.05 -29.84
N ARG A 404 -29.91 -34.37 -29.92
CA ARG A 404 -30.39 -35.07 -31.12
C ARG A 404 -31.86 -35.40 -30.92
N HIS A 405 -32.71 -34.73 -31.71
CA HIS A 405 -34.13 -35.03 -31.80
C HIS A 405 -34.39 -36.33 -32.53
#